data_AF-A0AAX4NG04-F1
#
_entry.id   AF-A0AAX4NG04-F1
#
_cell.length_a   1.000
_cell.length_b   1.000
_cell.length_c   1.000
_cell.angle_alpha   90.00
_cell.angle_beta   90.00
_cell.angle_gamma   90.00
#
_symmetry.space_group_name_H-M   'P 1'
#
loop_
_entity.id
_entity.type
_entity.pdbx_description
1 polymer ?
#
loop_
_entity_poly.entity_id
_entity_poly.type
_entity_poly.pdbx_seq_one_letter_code
_entity_poly.pdbx_strand_id
1 'polypeptide(L)'
;MDQNQIIVIASYSVVSATAILISIMKWGRFYISAIIIGSPFLAFSIYIWQSPIVIPLFVFVLIASSLLYNRLFYLAFAGIITLFFVNLAGMVFPVSWNGFDFIISISIIVSFFFNERLRNINRNNENAKGGSRKNEIVRDIVQTGGGVVMLIIFFYFGKATAQILITFIALDLFALGNYLGINKNNILARTLWFFERRGTGLGIGAIWFATGVLLAFALVNSFATLSEIFFVLTIGDSLATIAGSSIKSPKLPYNRRKSIAGFTAIFLSSAIFGFIVMGVTGIAIAFIGSIAESISKYPFDDNLVIPLIMAAGSYLI
;
A
#
# COMPACT_ATOMS: atom_id res chain seq x y z
N MET A 1 -26.51 0.71 -22.18
CA MET A 1 -25.28 1.52 -22.08
C MET A 1 -25.46 2.69 -23.01
N ASP A 2 -25.36 3.93 -22.51
CA ASP A 2 -25.50 5.13 -23.35
C ASP A 2 -24.34 5.22 -24.36
N GLN A 3 -24.56 5.85 -25.52
CA GLN A 3 -23.55 6.05 -26.56
C GLN A 3 -22.29 6.72 -25.99
N ASN A 4 -22.45 7.65 -25.04
CA ASN A 4 -21.34 8.29 -24.33
C ASN A 4 -20.49 7.29 -23.53
N GLN A 5 -21.13 6.32 -22.87
CA GLN A 5 -20.42 5.28 -22.10
C GLN A 5 -19.60 4.36 -23.03
N ILE A 6 -20.14 4.02 -24.20
CA ILE A 6 -19.42 3.21 -25.21
C ILE A 6 -18.15 3.94 -25.66
N ILE A 7 -18.26 5.24 -25.98
CA ILE A 7 -17.14 6.06 -26.45
C ILE A 7 -16.05 6.18 -25.37
N VAL A 8 -16.44 6.38 -24.11
CA VAL A 8 -15.50 6.47 -22.98
C VAL A 8 -14.75 5.14 -22.79
N ILE A 9 -15.46 4.02 -22.78
CA ILE A 9 -14.85 2.68 -22.64
C ILE A 9 -13.92 2.38 -23.80
N ALA A 10 -14.32 2.68 -25.04
CA ALA A 10 -13.48 2.51 -26.22
C ALA A 10 -12.20 3.35 -26.12
N SER A 11 -12.33 4.63 -25.72
CA SER A 11 -11.19 5.54 -25.56
C SER A 11 -10.18 5.03 -24.52
N TYR A 12 -10.66 4.57 -23.35
CA TYR A 12 -9.80 3.97 -22.34
C TYR A 12 -9.13 2.68 -22.81
N SER A 13 -9.84 1.86 -23.57
CA SER A 13 -9.30 0.62 -24.12
C SER A 13 -8.18 0.89 -25.12
N VAL A 14 -8.36 1.88 -26.00
CA VAL A 14 -7.34 2.30 -26.97
C VAL A 14 -6.10 2.85 -26.26
N VAL A 15 -6.26 3.78 -25.31
CA VAL A 15 -5.13 4.34 -24.55
C VAL A 15 -4.37 3.24 -23.81
N SER A 16 -5.09 2.30 -23.18
CA SER A 16 -4.49 1.17 -22.47
C SER A 16 -3.74 0.24 -23.42
N ALA A 17 -4.34 -0.10 -24.56
CA ALA A 17 -3.72 -0.96 -25.56
C ALA A 17 -2.44 -0.34 -26.13
N THR A 18 -2.47 0.95 -26.46
CA THR A 18 -1.28 1.68 -26.93
C THR A 18 -0.18 1.70 -25.87
N ALA A 19 -0.51 1.99 -24.62
CA ALA A 19 0.46 1.99 -23.52
C ALA A 19 1.05 0.60 -23.26
N ILE A 20 0.23 -0.45 -23.34
CA ILE A 20 0.68 -1.86 -23.24
C ILE A 20 1.63 -2.20 -24.39
N LEU A 21 1.26 -1.89 -25.64
CA LEU A 21 2.09 -2.19 -26.81
C LEU A 21 3.46 -1.53 -26.72
N ILE A 22 3.50 -0.23 -26.38
CA ILE A 22 4.76 0.50 -26.17
C ILE A 22 5.60 -0.16 -25.06
N SER A 23 4.96 -0.59 -23.97
CA SER A 23 5.63 -1.21 -22.82
C SER A 23 6.19 -2.60 -23.16
N ILE A 24 5.45 -3.41 -23.92
CA ILE A 24 5.89 -4.72 -24.40
C ILE A 24 7.08 -4.55 -25.36
N MET A 25 7.01 -3.60 -26.29
CA MET A 25 8.11 -3.35 -27.24
C MET A 25 9.40 -2.97 -26.53
N LYS A 26 9.32 -2.20 -25.43
CA LYS A 26 10.53 -1.81 -24.70
C LYS A 26 11.02 -2.90 -23.76
N TRP A 27 10.15 -3.51 -22.95
CA TRP A 27 10.57 -4.30 -21.77
C TRP A 27 10.00 -5.73 -21.71
N GLY A 28 9.35 -6.17 -22.81
CA GLY A 28 9.08 -7.56 -23.16
C GLY A 28 8.49 -8.43 -22.06
N ARG A 29 9.31 -9.35 -21.53
CA ARG A 29 8.86 -10.50 -20.71
C ARG A 29 8.19 -10.08 -19.40
N PHE A 30 8.68 -9.04 -18.73
CA PHE A 30 8.12 -8.59 -17.45
C PHE A 30 6.65 -8.14 -17.60
N TYR A 31 6.35 -7.30 -18.58
CA TYR A 31 4.98 -6.78 -18.76
C TYR A 31 3.99 -7.86 -19.16
N ILE A 32 4.41 -8.82 -19.98
CA ILE A 32 3.54 -9.94 -20.35
C ILE A 32 3.15 -10.72 -19.10
N SER A 33 4.11 -11.09 -18.25
CA SER A 33 3.81 -11.79 -16.99
C SER A 33 2.94 -10.95 -16.04
N ALA A 34 3.26 -9.66 -15.89
CA ALA A 34 2.52 -8.76 -15.01
C ALA A 34 1.05 -8.56 -15.47
N ILE A 35 0.80 -8.44 -16.77
CA ILE A 35 -0.54 -8.32 -17.34
C ILE A 35 -1.31 -9.63 -17.17
N ILE A 36 -0.69 -10.78 -17.48
CA ILE A 36 -1.34 -12.09 -17.32
C ILE A 36 -1.78 -12.28 -15.87
N ILE A 37 -0.91 -11.98 -14.91
CA ILE A 37 -1.15 -12.20 -13.48
C ILE A 37 -2.09 -11.14 -12.89
N GLY A 38 -2.03 -9.90 -13.39
CA GLY A 38 -2.95 -8.83 -13.00
C GLY A 38 -4.34 -8.94 -13.61
N SER A 39 -4.50 -9.65 -14.73
CA SER A 39 -5.78 -9.71 -15.47
C SER A 39 -6.96 -10.28 -14.67
N PRO A 40 -6.81 -11.32 -13.81
CA PRO A 40 -7.92 -11.79 -12.97
C PRO A 40 -8.36 -10.74 -11.95
N PHE A 41 -7.41 -10.00 -11.35
CA PHE A 41 -7.72 -8.92 -10.41
C PHE A 41 -8.38 -7.73 -11.12
N LEU A 42 -7.95 -7.43 -12.35
CA LEU A 42 -8.58 -6.41 -13.17
C LEU A 42 -10.01 -6.80 -13.55
N ALA A 43 -10.23 -8.04 -13.99
CA ALA A 43 -11.56 -8.55 -14.30
C ALA A 43 -12.48 -8.55 -13.06
N PHE A 44 -11.96 -8.99 -11.91
CA PHE A 44 -12.65 -8.90 -10.62
C PHE A 44 -13.02 -7.44 -10.29
N SER A 45 -12.08 -6.51 -10.46
CA SER A 45 -12.30 -5.09 -10.17
C SER A 45 -13.39 -4.48 -11.05
N ILE A 46 -13.37 -4.76 -12.35
CA ILE A 46 -14.42 -4.35 -13.29
C ILE A 46 -15.76 -4.97 -12.88
N TYR A 47 -15.78 -6.25 -12.52
CA TYR A 47 -17.01 -6.94 -12.12
C TYR A 47 -17.64 -6.33 -10.85
N ILE A 48 -16.83 -6.06 -9.82
CA ILE A 48 -17.33 -5.57 -8.52
C ILE A 48 -17.69 -4.09 -8.58
N TRP A 49 -16.82 -3.25 -9.14
CA TRP A 49 -16.98 -1.79 -9.07
C TRP A 49 -17.54 -1.18 -10.35
N GLN A 50 -17.67 -1.97 -11.42
CA GLN A 50 -18.25 -1.56 -12.71
C GLN A 50 -17.58 -0.32 -13.33
N SER A 51 -16.38 0.06 -12.87
CA SER A 51 -15.71 1.30 -13.26
C SER A 51 -14.66 1.03 -14.33
N PRO A 52 -14.82 1.50 -15.58
CA PRO A 52 -13.87 1.20 -16.66
C PRO A 52 -12.52 1.93 -16.49
N ILE A 53 -12.44 2.95 -15.63
CA ILE A 53 -11.21 3.71 -15.36
C ILE A 53 -10.09 2.85 -14.77
N VAL A 54 -10.46 1.72 -14.16
CA VAL A 54 -9.53 0.75 -13.56
C VAL A 54 -8.57 0.15 -14.59
N ILE A 55 -8.96 0.04 -15.86
CA ILE A 55 -8.12 -0.53 -16.92
C ILE A 55 -6.91 0.38 -17.24
N PRO A 56 -7.11 1.64 -17.68
CA PRO A 56 -5.97 2.52 -17.95
C PRO A 56 -5.20 2.82 -16.66
N LEU A 57 -5.87 2.90 -15.51
CA LEU A 57 -5.20 3.07 -14.23
C LEU A 57 -4.24 1.91 -13.92
N PHE A 58 -4.69 0.66 -14.08
CA PHE A 58 -3.86 -0.53 -13.87
C PHE A 58 -2.57 -0.45 -14.70
N VAL A 59 -2.71 -0.11 -15.99
CA VAL A 59 -1.59 -0.01 -16.94
C VAL A 59 -0.64 1.12 -16.55
N PHE A 60 -1.14 2.33 -16.28
CA PHE A 60 -0.29 3.46 -15.91
C PHE A 60 0.43 3.24 -14.58
N VAL A 61 -0.25 2.69 -13.57
CA VAL A 61 0.38 2.36 -12.29
C VAL A 61 1.46 1.30 -12.50
N LEU A 62 1.17 0.23 -13.24
CA LEU A 62 2.12 -0.84 -13.53
C LEU A 62 3.38 -0.33 -14.25
N ILE A 63 3.21 0.62 -15.19
CA ILE A 63 4.32 1.27 -15.89
C ILE A 63 5.09 2.21 -14.94
N ALA A 64 4.40 3.02 -14.14
CA ALA A 64 5.05 3.94 -13.21
C ALA A 64 5.86 3.18 -12.15
N SER A 65 5.30 2.16 -11.51
CA SER A 65 6.00 1.34 -10.51
C SER A 65 7.19 0.60 -11.09
N SER A 66 7.07 0.01 -12.29
CA SER A 66 8.21 -0.65 -12.94
C SER A 66 9.33 0.34 -13.30
N LEU A 67 8.99 1.62 -13.50
CA LEU A 67 9.89 2.75 -13.75
C LEU A 67 10.42 3.45 -12.50
N LEU A 68 10.17 2.95 -11.29
CA LEU A 68 10.64 3.59 -10.06
C LEU A 68 12.15 3.90 -10.11
N TYR A 69 12.53 5.08 -9.64
CA TYR A 69 13.86 5.69 -9.74
C TYR A 69 14.34 5.97 -11.18
N ASN A 70 13.43 6.22 -12.12
CA ASN A 70 13.71 6.67 -13.49
C ASN A 70 12.97 7.98 -13.81
N ARG A 71 13.51 8.84 -14.68
CA ARG A 71 12.83 10.08 -15.13
C ARG A 71 11.57 9.79 -15.96
N LEU A 72 11.55 8.69 -16.70
CA LEU A 72 10.39 8.26 -17.49
C LEU A 72 9.18 7.89 -16.60
N PHE A 73 9.39 7.65 -15.30
CA PHE A 73 8.32 7.50 -14.30
C PHE A 73 7.25 8.58 -14.43
N TYR A 74 7.66 9.84 -14.58
CA TYR A 74 6.75 10.99 -14.56
C TYR A 74 5.79 11.03 -15.74
N LEU A 75 6.14 10.41 -16.87
CA LEU A 75 5.24 10.31 -18.02
C LEU A 75 4.06 9.40 -17.71
N ALA A 76 4.31 8.22 -17.13
CA ALA A 76 3.25 7.31 -16.73
C ALA A 76 2.47 7.86 -15.53
N PHE A 77 3.17 8.47 -14.58
CA PHE A 77 2.57 9.07 -13.39
C PHE A 77 1.63 10.25 -13.73
N ALA A 78 1.95 11.07 -14.73
CA ALA A 78 1.03 12.10 -15.22
C ALA A 78 -0.31 11.50 -15.70
N GLY A 79 -0.28 10.30 -16.31
CA GLY A 79 -1.49 9.55 -16.65
C GLY A 79 -2.32 9.16 -15.41
N ILE A 80 -1.67 8.69 -14.34
CA ILE A 80 -2.32 8.36 -13.06
C ILE A 80 -3.00 9.59 -12.47
N ILE A 81 -2.30 10.72 -12.41
CA ILE A 81 -2.84 11.99 -11.88
C ILE A 81 -4.01 12.49 -12.72
N THR A 82 -3.91 12.37 -14.05
CA THR A 82 -5.02 12.72 -14.96
C THR A 82 -6.25 11.86 -14.66
N LEU A 83 -6.08 10.54 -14.50
CA LEU A 83 -7.18 9.63 -14.16
C LEU A 83 -7.74 9.91 -12.75
N PHE A 84 -6.91 10.29 -11.79
CA PHE A 84 -7.36 10.70 -10.46
C PHE A 84 -8.30 11.91 -10.54
N PHE A 85 -7.92 12.97 -11.26
CA PHE A 85 -8.75 14.16 -11.42
C PHE A 85 -10.01 13.90 -12.26
N VAL A 86 -9.92 13.05 -13.27
CA VAL A 86 -11.08 12.58 -14.05
C VAL A 86 -12.09 11.83 -13.17
N ASN A 87 -11.60 10.96 -12.28
CA ASN A 87 -12.43 10.27 -11.28
C ASN A 87 -13.03 11.25 -10.27
N LEU A 88 -12.23 12.22 -9.78
CA LEU A 88 -12.66 13.25 -8.83
C LEU A 88 -13.75 14.16 -9.41
N ALA A 89 -13.63 14.54 -10.68
CA ALA A 89 -14.60 15.37 -11.38
C ALA A 89 -15.91 14.64 -11.71
N GLY A 90 -16.03 13.33 -11.41
CA GLY A 90 -17.21 12.54 -11.73
C GLY A 90 -17.45 12.38 -13.24
N MET A 91 -16.41 12.58 -14.05
CA MET A 91 -16.52 12.51 -15.52
C MET A 91 -16.63 11.07 -16.04
N VAL A 92 -16.49 10.08 -15.16
CA VAL A 92 -16.58 8.65 -15.49
C VAL A 92 -17.64 8.00 -14.62
N PHE A 93 -18.63 7.40 -15.27
CA PHE A 93 -19.66 6.63 -14.58
C PHE A 93 -19.41 5.13 -14.74
N PRO A 94 -19.44 4.37 -13.64
CA PRO A 94 -19.50 4.77 -12.23
C PRO A 94 -18.11 5.18 -11.65
N VAL A 95 -18.12 6.20 -10.78
CA VAL A 95 -16.96 6.56 -9.93
C VAL A 95 -16.85 5.51 -8.82
N SER A 96 -15.67 4.90 -8.66
CA SER A 96 -15.42 3.99 -7.55
C SER A 96 -14.01 4.20 -6.99
N TRP A 97 -13.92 4.91 -5.86
CA TRP A 97 -12.66 5.09 -5.13
C TRP A 97 -12.10 3.77 -4.62
N ASN A 98 -12.95 2.84 -4.18
CA ASN A 98 -12.51 1.50 -3.78
C ASN A 98 -11.84 0.75 -4.94
N GLY A 99 -12.42 0.81 -6.15
CA GLY A 99 -11.82 0.20 -7.33
C GLY A 99 -10.51 0.88 -7.75
N PHE A 100 -10.45 2.21 -7.60
CA PHE A 100 -9.25 3.01 -7.86
C PHE A 100 -8.09 2.60 -6.94
N ASP A 101 -8.33 2.56 -5.64
CA ASP A 101 -7.33 2.21 -4.61
C ASP A 101 -6.91 0.73 -4.71
N PHE A 102 -7.86 -0.17 -5.00
CA PHE A 102 -7.59 -1.59 -5.22
C PHE A 102 -6.58 -1.76 -6.35
N ILE A 103 -6.80 -1.09 -7.47
CA ILE A 103 -6.00 -1.24 -8.68
C ILE A 103 -4.62 -0.64 -8.52
N ILE A 104 -4.51 0.54 -7.87
CA ILE A 104 -3.20 1.08 -7.50
C ILE A 104 -2.43 0.05 -6.69
N SER A 105 -3.08 -0.52 -5.67
CA SER A 105 -2.44 -1.46 -4.75
C SER A 105 -1.98 -2.73 -5.47
N ILE A 106 -2.87 -3.37 -6.24
CA ILE A 106 -2.55 -4.59 -6.99
C ILE A 106 -1.46 -4.35 -8.03
N SER A 107 -1.50 -3.24 -8.78
CA SER A 107 -0.46 -2.92 -9.77
C SER A 107 0.92 -2.77 -9.12
N ILE A 108 1.00 -2.12 -7.95
CA ILE A 108 2.25 -2.00 -7.19
C ILE A 108 2.72 -3.38 -6.71
N ILE A 109 1.84 -4.18 -6.11
CA ILE A 109 2.16 -5.53 -5.65
C ILE A 109 2.71 -6.37 -6.81
N VAL A 110 1.98 -6.46 -7.93
CA VAL A 110 2.43 -7.19 -9.13
C VAL A 110 3.80 -6.70 -9.58
N SER A 111 4.03 -5.39 -9.58
CA SER A 111 5.34 -4.85 -9.96
C SER A 111 6.46 -5.30 -9.02
N PHE A 112 6.25 -5.26 -7.71
CA PHE A 112 7.26 -5.66 -6.74
C PHE A 112 7.58 -7.16 -6.77
N PHE A 113 6.61 -8.01 -7.10
CA PHE A 113 6.80 -9.46 -7.19
C PHE A 113 7.46 -9.91 -8.49
N PHE A 114 7.10 -9.29 -9.62
CA PHE A 114 7.51 -9.77 -10.95
C PHE A 114 8.66 -8.96 -11.58
N ASN A 115 8.90 -7.73 -11.14
CA ASN A 115 10.02 -6.94 -11.64
C ASN A 115 11.29 -7.32 -10.88
N GLU A 116 12.27 -7.93 -11.54
CA GLU A 116 13.49 -8.42 -10.88
C GLU A 116 14.23 -7.31 -10.11
N ARG A 117 14.28 -6.10 -10.66
CA ARG A 117 14.92 -4.95 -10.03
C ARG A 117 14.21 -4.58 -8.72
N LEU A 118 12.89 -4.44 -8.75
CA LEU A 118 12.11 -4.10 -7.54
C LEU A 118 12.12 -5.24 -6.53
N ARG A 119 12.02 -6.49 -6.98
CA ARG A 119 12.11 -7.68 -6.14
C ARG A 119 13.44 -7.74 -5.39
N ASN A 120 14.55 -7.44 -6.07
CA ASN A 120 15.87 -7.40 -5.44
C ASN A 120 15.99 -6.26 -4.43
N ILE A 121 15.46 -5.06 -4.74
CA ILE A 121 15.40 -3.94 -3.80
C ILE A 121 14.57 -4.32 -2.56
N ASN A 122 13.42 -4.97 -2.75
CA ASN A 122 12.55 -5.41 -1.67
C ASN A 122 13.21 -6.50 -0.80
N ARG A 123 13.88 -7.46 -1.43
CA ARG A 123 14.64 -8.50 -0.72
C ARG A 123 15.77 -7.91 0.13
N ASN A 124 16.49 -6.91 -0.40
CA ASN A 124 17.53 -6.20 0.34
C ASN A 124 16.94 -5.45 1.53
N ASN A 125 15.77 -4.82 1.36
CA ASN A 125 15.04 -4.16 2.45
C ASN A 125 14.67 -5.12 3.58
N GLU A 126 14.17 -6.30 3.24
CA GLU A 126 13.81 -7.32 4.22
C GLU A 126 15.00 -8.03 4.88
N ASN A 127 16.14 -8.08 4.21
CA ASN A 127 17.38 -8.59 4.80
C ASN A 127 18.03 -7.57 5.74
N ALA A 128 17.86 -6.28 5.48
CA ALA A 128 18.37 -5.20 6.33
C ALA A 128 17.51 -4.96 7.59
N LYS A 129 16.30 -5.52 7.64
CA LYS A 129 15.35 -5.40 8.76
C LYS A 129 15.99 -5.89 10.06
N GLY A 130 15.98 -5.05 11.09
CA GLY A 130 16.54 -5.36 12.40
C GLY A 130 18.06 -5.24 12.52
N GLY A 131 18.74 -4.72 11.49
CA GLY A 131 20.20 -4.52 11.53
C GLY A 131 20.67 -3.41 12.47
N SER A 132 19.84 -2.38 12.72
CA SER A 132 20.13 -1.30 13.67
C SER A 132 18.88 -0.95 14.47
N ARG A 133 18.91 -1.21 15.79
CA ARG A 133 17.80 -0.87 16.70
C ARG A 133 17.44 0.62 16.65
N LYS A 134 18.44 1.50 16.57
CA LYS A 134 18.21 2.95 16.50
C LYS A 134 17.48 3.35 15.22
N ASN A 135 17.86 2.79 14.08
CA ASN A 135 17.25 3.13 12.80
C ASN A 135 15.81 2.61 12.70
N GLU A 136 15.55 1.40 13.22
CA GLU A 136 14.19 0.86 13.26
C GLU A 136 13.28 1.73 14.14
N ILE A 137 13.71 2.09 15.35
CA ILE A 137 12.92 2.97 16.24
C ILE A 137 12.61 4.31 15.57
N VAL A 138 13.60 4.94 14.94
CA VAL A 138 13.43 6.25 14.29
C VAL A 138 12.46 6.17 13.11
N ARG A 139 12.50 5.08 12.34
CA ARG A 139 11.56 4.83 11.25
C ARG A 139 10.14 4.58 11.77
N ASP A 140 10.01 3.78 12.82
CA ASP A 140 8.72 3.45 13.44
C ASP A 140 8.07 4.70 14.06
N ILE A 141 8.86 5.65 14.58
CA ILE A 141 8.37 6.97 15.01
C ILE A 141 7.78 7.76 13.84
N VAL A 142 8.46 7.79 12.68
CA VAL A 142 7.95 8.47 11.48
C VAL A 142 6.66 7.81 10.98
N GLN A 143 6.62 6.48 10.94
CA GLN A 143 5.43 5.71 10.56
C GLN A 143 4.27 5.95 11.53
N THR A 144 4.53 5.95 12.84
CA THR A 144 3.55 6.29 13.89
C THR A 144 3.02 7.71 13.70
N GLY A 145 3.91 8.68 13.46
CA GLY A 145 3.53 10.08 13.25
C GLY A 145 2.64 10.26 12.01
N GLY A 146 3.01 9.66 10.88
CA GLY A 146 2.17 9.63 9.67
C GLY A 146 0.82 8.94 9.93
N GLY A 147 0.84 7.84 10.69
CA GLY A 147 -0.33 7.11 11.18
C GLY A 147 -1.34 7.95 11.92
N VAL A 148 -0.87 8.69 12.92
CA VAL A 148 -1.70 9.59 13.72
C VAL A 148 -2.33 10.66 12.83
N VAL A 149 -1.58 11.24 11.89
CA VAL A 149 -2.13 12.21 10.93
C VAL A 149 -3.22 11.59 10.08
N MET A 150 -3.03 10.37 9.55
CA MET A 150 -4.08 9.69 8.78
C MET A 150 -5.31 9.37 9.62
N LEU A 151 -5.15 8.94 10.88
CA LEU A 151 -6.28 8.71 11.79
C LEU A 151 -7.04 10.02 12.07
N ILE A 152 -6.34 11.14 12.26
CA ILE A 152 -6.98 12.46 12.42
C ILE A 152 -7.79 12.81 11.17
N ILE A 153 -7.21 12.65 9.98
CA ILE A 153 -7.93 12.89 8.71
C ILE A 153 -9.16 11.98 8.63
N PHE A 154 -9.02 10.71 8.99
CA PHE A 154 -10.08 9.71 8.91
C PHE A 154 -11.24 10.01 9.87
N PHE A 155 -10.96 10.32 11.13
CA PHE A 155 -11.98 10.66 12.13
C PHE A 155 -12.61 12.03 11.89
N TYR A 156 -11.86 13.00 11.38
CA TYR A 156 -12.37 14.36 11.19
C TYR A 156 -13.20 14.50 9.90
N PHE A 157 -12.72 13.95 8.78
CA PHE A 157 -13.37 14.12 7.47
C PHE A 157 -14.30 12.96 7.09
N GLY A 158 -14.29 11.87 7.84
CA GLY A 158 -15.04 10.64 7.54
C GLY A 158 -14.43 9.84 6.39
N LYS A 159 -14.93 8.61 6.19
CA LYS A 159 -14.33 7.63 5.26
C LYS A 159 -14.13 8.16 3.84
N ALA A 160 -15.19 8.69 3.22
CA ALA A 160 -15.18 9.04 1.79
C ALA A 160 -14.16 10.13 1.48
N THR A 161 -14.18 11.23 2.24
CA THR A 161 -13.23 12.34 2.07
C THR A 161 -11.81 11.93 2.45
N ALA A 162 -11.65 11.18 3.54
CA ALA A 162 -10.35 10.70 3.98
C ALA A 162 -9.70 9.76 2.94
N GLN A 163 -10.48 8.90 2.29
CA GLN A 163 -10.02 8.04 1.21
C GLN A 163 -9.39 8.87 0.09
N ILE A 164 -10.12 9.86 -0.44
CA ILE A 164 -9.63 10.74 -1.52
C ILE A 164 -8.32 11.44 -1.12
N LEU A 165 -8.29 12.02 0.10
CA LEU A 165 -7.12 12.73 0.61
C LEU A 165 -5.92 11.80 0.80
N ILE A 166 -6.13 10.61 1.37
CA ILE A 166 -5.05 9.64 1.61
C ILE A 166 -4.54 9.05 0.29
N THR A 167 -5.42 8.78 -0.69
CA THR A 167 -5.02 8.38 -2.04
C THR A 167 -4.17 9.46 -2.70
N PHE A 168 -4.56 10.73 -2.59
CA PHE A 168 -3.77 11.85 -3.10
C PHE A 168 -2.39 11.94 -2.42
N ILE A 169 -2.35 11.88 -1.09
CA ILE A 169 -1.10 11.87 -0.30
C ILE A 169 -0.20 10.68 -0.70
N ALA A 170 -0.78 9.49 -0.91
CA ALA A 170 -0.04 8.31 -1.34
C ALA A 170 0.59 8.49 -2.72
N LEU A 171 -0.14 9.08 -3.67
CA LEU A 171 0.37 9.41 -5.00
C LEU A 171 1.50 10.45 -4.92
N ASP A 172 1.34 11.49 -4.11
CA ASP A 172 2.37 12.51 -3.88
C ASP A 172 3.64 11.90 -3.28
N LEU A 173 3.50 11.05 -2.25
CA LEU A 173 4.63 10.31 -1.66
C LEU A 173 5.35 9.45 -2.71
N PHE A 174 4.61 8.85 -3.63
CA PHE A 174 5.20 8.06 -4.71
C PHE A 174 6.02 8.92 -5.69
N ALA A 175 5.49 10.07 -6.10
CA ALA A 175 6.18 11.01 -6.98
C ALA A 175 7.40 11.68 -6.33
N LEU A 176 7.25 12.12 -5.08
CA LEU A 176 8.31 12.73 -4.29
C LEU A 176 9.40 11.71 -3.93
N GLY A 177 9.03 10.50 -3.55
CA GLY A 177 9.96 9.40 -3.29
C GLY A 177 10.81 9.07 -4.52
N ASN A 178 10.18 9.00 -5.70
CA ASN A 178 10.88 8.84 -6.96
C ASN A 178 11.84 10.02 -7.24
N TYR A 179 11.38 11.26 -7.03
CA TYR A 179 12.17 12.47 -7.29
C TYR A 179 13.43 12.51 -6.44
N LEU A 180 13.27 12.29 -5.13
CA LEU A 180 14.34 12.33 -4.15
C LEU A 180 15.27 11.11 -4.28
N GLY A 181 14.74 9.96 -4.73
CA GLY A 181 15.54 8.77 -5.02
C GLY A 181 16.50 8.95 -6.19
N ILE A 182 16.08 9.70 -7.22
CA ILE A 182 16.92 10.09 -8.37
C ILE A 182 17.91 11.20 -7.96
N ASN A 183 17.44 12.21 -7.22
CA ASN A 183 18.21 13.41 -6.87
C ASN A 183 18.86 13.32 -5.48
N LYS A 184 19.74 12.34 -5.27
CA LYS A 184 20.37 12.04 -3.97
C LYS A 184 21.14 13.21 -3.34
N ASN A 185 21.53 14.20 -4.14
CA ASN A 185 22.28 15.36 -3.66
C ASN A 185 21.40 16.42 -2.98
N ASN A 186 20.08 16.34 -3.12
CA ASN A 186 19.15 17.25 -2.46
C ASN A 186 19.22 17.08 -0.93
N ILE A 187 19.18 18.17 -0.18
CA ILE A 187 19.19 18.17 1.29
C ILE A 187 18.04 17.30 1.84
N LEU A 188 16.84 17.45 1.27
CA LEU A 188 15.67 16.64 1.65
C LEU A 188 15.91 15.15 1.38
N ALA A 189 16.54 14.81 0.25
CA ALA A 189 16.88 13.43 -0.06
C ALA A 189 17.85 12.88 0.99
N ARG A 190 18.91 13.62 1.34
CA ARG A 190 19.88 13.22 2.37
C ARG A 190 19.22 12.98 3.73
N THR A 191 18.29 13.85 4.13
CA THR A 191 17.52 13.67 5.36
C THR A 191 16.63 12.45 5.29
N LEU A 192 15.93 12.20 4.18
CA LEU A 192 15.08 11.02 4.04
C LEU A 192 15.88 9.71 4.03
N TRP A 193 17.06 9.70 3.40
CA TRP A 193 17.97 8.55 3.41
C TRP A 193 18.44 8.15 4.81
N PHE A 194 18.37 9.04 5.81
CA PHE A 194 18.65 8.69 7.21
C PHE A 194 17.60 7.74 7.81
N PHE A 195 16.35 7.84 7.36
CA PHE A 195 15.25 6.98 7.81
C PHE A 195 15.21 5.62 7.08
N GLU A 196 15.98 5.48 6.02
CA GLU A 196 16.02 4.25 5.22
C GLU A 196 16.99 3.20 5.77
N ARG A 197 16.72 1.95 5.41
CA ARG A 197 17.63 0.84 5.70
C ARG A 197 18.84 0.90 4.77
N ARG A 198 19.98 0.35 5.21
CA ARG A 198 21.19 0.33 4.39
C ARG A 198 20.98 -0.53 3.14
N GLY A 199 21.30 0.02 1.96
CA GLY A 199 21.24 -0.71 0.69
C GLY A 199 19.84 -0.88 0.09
N THR A 200 18.86 -0.11 0.56
CA THR A 200 17.49 -0.10 0.01
C THR A 200 17.28 1.07 -0.94
N GLY A 201 16.16 1.05 -1.68
CA GLY A 201 15.68 2.23 -2.40
C GLY A 201 14.95 3.18 -1.44
N LEU A 202 15.01 4.48 -1.73
CA LEU A 202 14.34 5.50 -0.93
C LEU A 202 12.80 5.37 -1.00
N GLY A 203 12.14 5.23 0.14
CA GLY A 203 10.69 5.21 0.24
C GLY A 203 10.05 3.84 -0.02
N ILE A 204 10.83 2.75 -0.11
CA ILE A 204 10.26 1.42 -0.35
C ILE A 204 9.31 0.99 0.77
N GLY A 205 9.68 1.23 2.03
CA GLY A 205 8.79 0.96 3.16
C GLY A 205 7.53 1.82 3.11
N ALA A 206 7.66 3.10 2.75
CA ALA A 206 6.52 4.01 2.61
C ALA A 206 5.58 3.60 1.46
N ILE A 207 6.11 3.05 0.35
CA ILE A 207 5.32 2.54 -0.77
C ILE A 207 4.51 1.31 -0.32
N TRP A 208 5.13 0.37 0.41
CA TRP A 208 4.42 -0.79 0.96
C TRP A 208 3.35 -0.38 1.96
N PHE A 209 3.68 0.57 2.83
CA PHE A 209 2.75 1.16 3.79
C PHE A 209 1.53 1.79 3.09
N ALA A 210 1.77 2.68 2.12
CA ALA A 210 0.70 3.31 1.35
C ALA A 210 -0.14 2.29 0.57
N THR A 211 0.50 1.28 -0.03
CA THR A 211 -0.18 0.17 -0.72
C THR A 211 -1.10 -0.58 0.23
N GLY A 212 -0.66 -0.87 1.46
CA GLY A 212 -1.47 -1.52 2.48
C GLY A 212 -2.69 -0.71 2.90
N VAL A 213 -2.51 0.59 3.13
CA VAL A 213 -3.59 1.52 3.49
C VAL A 213 -4.63 1.64 2.39
N LEU A 214 -4.22 1.81 1.13
CA LEU A 214 -5.13 1.86 -0.02
C LEU A 214 -5.87 0.54 -0.21
N LEU A 215 -5.19 -0.59 -0.02
CA LEU A 215 -5.83 -1.90 -0.07
C LEU A 215 -6.88 -2.05 1.04
N ALA A 216 -6.61 -1.55 2.25
CA ALA A 216 -7.60 -1.54 3.34
C ALA A 216 -8.85 -0.73 2.96
N PHE A 217 -8.67 0.48 2.41
CA PHE A 217 -9.78 1.32 1.92
C PHE A 217 -10.63 0.59 0.88
N ALA A 218 -9.97 -0.08 -0.07
CA ALA A 218 -10.63 -0.82 -1.14
C ALA A 218 -11.46 -2.00 -0.63
N LEU A 219 -10.95 -2.71 0.38
CA LEU A 219 -11.52 -3.98 0.86
C LEU A 219 -12.49 -3.81 2.01
N VAL A 220 -12.44 -2.73 2.80
CA VAL A 220 -13.21 -2.60 4.04
C VAL A 220 -14.21 -1.45 3.95
N ASN A 221 -15.49 -1.78 4.18
CA ASN A 221 -16.55 -0.78 4.17
C ASN A 221 -16.81 -0.14 5.54
N SER A 222 -16.63 -0.90 6.62
CA SER A 222 -16.84 -0.43 7.99
C SER A 222 -15.82 0.63 8.39
N PHE A 223 -16.31 1.79 8.83
CA PHE A 223 -15.48 2.87 9.36
C PHE A 223 -14.68 2.41 10.58
N ALA A 224 -15.34 1.68 11.49
CA ALA A 224 -14.78 1.21 12.74
C ALA A 224 -13.62 0.23 12.49
N THR A 225 -13.85 -0.77 11.64
CA THR A 225 -12.83 -1.78 11.26
C THR A 225 -11.64 -1.15 10.54
N LEU A 226 -11.90 -0.20 9.64
CA LEU A 226 -10.84 0.46 8.90
C LEU A 226 -9.95 1.32 9.82
N SER A 227 -10.54 2.02 10.79
CA SER A 227 -9.78 2.76 11.81
C SER A 227 -8.88 1.84 12.63
N GLU A 228 -9.34 0.63 12.95
CA GLU A 228 -8.56 -0.37 13.67
C GLU A 228 -7.41 -0.91 12.82
N ILE A 229 -7.63 -1.21 11.53
CA ILE A 229 -6.57 -1.59 10.60
C ILE A 229 -5.50 -0.51 10.52
N PHE A 230 -5.88 0.77 10.42
CA PHE A 230 -4.93 1.87 10.41
C PHE A 230 -4.16 1.98 11.72
N PHE A 231 -4.82 1.78 12.86
CA PHE A 231 -4.16 1.76 14.15
C PHE A 231 -3.12 0.63 14.21
N VAL A 232 -3.49 -0.60 13.85
CA VAL A 232 -2.59 -1.77 13.85
C VAL A 232 -1.39 -1.52 12.94
N LEU A 233 -1.60 -1.05 11.71
CA LEU A 233 -0.53 -0.78 10.74
C LEU A 233 0.46 0.29 11.18
N THR A 234 0.00 1.30 11.92
CA THR A 234 0.81 2.50 12.15
C THR A 234 1.37 2.55 13.56
N ILE A 235 0.51 2.37 14.54
CA ILE A 235 0.84 2.45 15.97
C ILE A 235 1.14 1.06 16.50
N GLY A 236 0.29 0.09 16.18
CA GLY A 236 0.43 -1.31 16.62
C GLY A 236 1.76 -1.94 16.20
N ASP A 237 2.11 -1.87 14.92
CA ASP A 237 3.36 -2.42 14.35
C ASP A 237 4.61 -1.77 14.97
N SER A 238 4.57 -0.44 15.14
CA SER A 238 5.62 0.32 15.82
C SER A 238 5.80 -0.12 17.28
N LEU A 239 4.70 -0.30 18.01
CA LEU A 239 4.74 -0.81 19.39
C LEU A 239 5.25 -2.26 19.45
N ALA A 240 4.89 -3.10 18.48
CA ALA A 240 5.40 -4.47 18.36
C ALA A 240 6.93 -4.47 18.22
N THR A 241 7.46 -3.61 17.37
CA THR A 241 8.89 -3.50 17.09
C THR A 241 9.65 -2.91 18.28
N ILE A 242 9.13 -1.85 18.90
CA ILE A 242 9.73 -1.24 20.11
C ILE A 242 9.75 -2.25 21.25
N ALA A 243 8.62 -2.89 21.57
CA ALA A 243 8.55 -3.88 22.64
C ALA A 243 9.40 -5.12 22.34
N GLY A 244 9.32 -5.65 21.12
CA GLY A 244 10.05 -6.85 20.71
C GLY A 244 11.57 -6.68 20.62
N SER A 245 12.05 -5.44 20.48
CA SER A 245 13.48 -5.10 20.52
C SER A 245 13.97 -4.64 21.90
N SER A 246 13.07 -4.18 22.78
CA SER A 246 13.42 -3.62 24.10
C SER A 246 13.24 -4.61 25.24
N ILE A 247 12.25 -5.51 25.15
CA ILE A 247 11.91 -6.47 26.20
C ILE A 247 12.47 -7.83 25.83
N LYS A 248 13.31 -8.40 26.70
CA LYS A 248 13.80 -9.78 26.54
C LYS A 248 12.64 -10.75 26.69
N SER A 249 12.23 -11.38 25.60
CA SER A 249 11.18 -12.40 25.58
C SER A 249 11.53 -13.52 24.60
N PRO A 250 10.93 -14.71 24.74
CA PRO A 250 11.12 -15.79 23.78
C PRO A 250 10.71 -15.38 22.36
N LYS A 251 11.42 -15.91 21.36
CA LYS A 251 11.07 -15.75 19.94
C LYS A 251 9.93 -16.69 19.58
N LEU A 252 9.05 -16.25 18.68
CA LEU A 252 7.93 -17.09 18.22
C LEU A 252 8.45 -18.35 17.50
N PRO A 253 7.83 -19.52 17.68
CA PRO A 253 8.35 -20.79 17.15
C PRO A 253 8.32 -20.82 15.62
N TYR A 254 7.30 -20.23 15.00
CA TYR A 254 7.15 -20.15 13.55
C TYR A 254 7.86 -18.94 12.93
N ASN A 255 8.13 -17.86 13.67
CA ASN A 255 8.84 -16.68 13.17
C ASN A 255 9.88 -16.16 14.18
N ARG A 256 11.12 -16.63 14.04
CA ARG A 256 12.23 -16.28 14.95
C ARG A 256 12.64 -14.81 14.92
N ARG A 257 12.20 -14.04 13.91
CA ARG A 257 12.43 -12.57 13.85
C ARG A 257 11.51 -11.83 14.83
N LYS A 258 10.31 -12.37 15.08
CA LYS A 258 9.28 -11.80 15.95
C LYS A 258 9.37 -12.42 17.35
N SER A 259 8.82 -11.73 18.35
CA SER A 259 8.93 -12.11 19.76
C SER A 259 7.58 -12.10 20.44
N ILE A 260 7.46 -12.83 21.56
CA ILE A 260 6.23 -12.82 22.36
C ILE A 260 5.93 -11.41 22.86
N ALA A 261 6.94 -10.66 23.33
CA ALA A 261 6.72 -9.28 23.78
C ALA A 261 6.17 -8.37 22.68
N GLY A 262 6.67 -8.48 21.44
CA GLY A 262 6.16 -7.73 20.30
C GLY A 262 4.71 -8.09 19.98
N PHE A 263 4.40 -9.39 19.91
CA PHE A 263 3.05 -9.89 19.68
C PHE A 263 2.05 -9.42 20.76
N THR A 264 2.44 -9.50 22.03
CA THR A 264 1.58 -9.03 23.13
C THR A 264 1.39 -7.51 23.10
N ALA A 265 2.42 -6.74 22.72
CA ALA A 265 2.32 -5.28 22.64
C ALA A 265 1.34 -4.82 21.56
N ILE A 266 1.43 -5.37 20.34
CA ILE A 266 0.48 -5.05 19.27
C ILE A 266 -0.92 -5.53 19.62
N PHE A 267 -1.06 -6.72 20.20
CA PHE A 267 -2.36 -7.25 20.60
C PHE A 267 -3.03 -6.37 21.65
N LEU A 268 -2.37 -6.08 22.77
CA LEU A 268 -3.00 -5.32 23.86
C LEU A 268 -3.33 -3.88 23.44
N SER A 269 -2.40 -3.20 22.76
CA SER A 269 -2.65 -1.83 22.29
C SER A 269 -3.81 -1.77 21.30
N SER A 270 -3.83 -2.69 20.32
CA SER A 270 -4.88 -2.73 19.31
C SER A 270 -6.20 -3.23 19.87
N ALA A 271 -6.20 -4.15 20.83
CA ALA A 271 -7.42 -4.64 21.48
C ALA A 271 -8.07 -3.55 22.33
N ILE A 272 -7.29 -2.71 23.01
CA ILE A 272 -7.81 -1.54 23.74
C ILE A 272 -8.47 -0.56 22.75
N PHE A 273 -7.77 -0.22 21.66
CA PHE A 273 -8.31 0.68 20.65
C PHE A 273 -9.56 0.10 19.96
N GLY A 274 -9.49 -1.16 19.51
CA GLY A 274 -10.58 -1.89 18.88
C GLY A 274 -11.78 -2.03 19.83
N PHE A 275 -11.56 -2.27 21.12
CA PHE A 275 -12.66 -2.29 22.10
C PHE A 275 -13.36 -0.94 22.23
N ILE A 276 -12.61 0.17 22.20
CA ILE A 276 -13.20 1.51 22.25
C ILE A 276 -14.06 1.80 21.02
N VAL A 277 -13.62 1.34 19.83
CA VAL A 277 -14.27 1.70 18.55
C VAL A 277 -15.35 0.69 18.12
N MET A 278 -15.22 -0.58 18.50
CA MET A 278 -16.06 -1.70 18.02
C MET A 278 -16.56 -2.63 19.14
N GLY A 279 -16.13 -2.45 20.38
CA GLY A 279 -16.44 -3.38 21.47
C GLY A 279 -15.73 -4.72 21.34
N VAL A 280 -16.38 -5.81 21.72
CA VAL A 280 -15.75 -7.15 21.80
C VAL A 280 -15.24 -7.64 20.44
N THR A 281 -15.91 -7.29 19.34
CA THR A 281 -15.47 -7.66 17.98
C THR A 281 -14.11 -7.04 17.65
N GLY A 282 -13.82 -5.82 18.14
CA GLY A 282 -12.51 -5.19 17.97
C GLY A 282 -11.39 -5.98 18.66
N ILE A 283 -11.64 -6.66 19.78
CA ILE A 283 -10.62 -7.52 20.40
C ILE A 283 -10.27 -8.70 19.48
N ALA A 284 -11.26 -9.28 18.80
CA ALA A 284 -11.05 -10.37 17.86
C ALA A 284 -10.27 -9.90 16.62
N ILE A 285 -10.60 -8.72 16.09
CA ILE A 285 -9.88 -8.11 14.96
C ILE A 285 -8.44 -7.77 15.34
N ALA A 286 -8.19 -7.21 16.51
CA ALA A 286 -6.85 -6.96 17.04
C ALA A 286 -6.01 -8.24 17.17
N PHE A 287 -6.64 -9.35 17.60
CA PHE A 287 -5.98 -10.64 17.66
C PHE A 287 -5.59 -11.14 16.25
N ILE A 288 -6.48 -11.01 15.28
CA ILE A 288 -6.21 -11.34 13.87
C ILE A 288 -5.05 -10.48 13.33
N GLY A 289 -5.07 -9.16 13.60
CA GLY A 289 -3.98 -8.25 13.21
C GLY A 289 -2.63 -8.63 13.82
N SER A 290 -2.64 -9.08 15.08
CA SER A 290 -1.43 -9.54 15.78
C SER A 290 -0.89 -10.85 15.18
N ILE A 291 -1.77 -11.76 14.76
CA ILE A 291 -1.37 -12.97 14.02
C ILE A 291 -0.82 -12.59 12.64
N ALA A 292 -1.47 -11.66 11.94
CA ALA A 292 -1.03 -11.20 10.62
C ALA A 292 0.39 -10.61 10.68
N GLU A 293 0.66 -9.77 11.68
CA GLU A 293 2.01 -9.25 11.98
C GLU A 293 3.01 -10.38 12.25
N SER A 294 2.62 -11.38 13.03
CA SER A 294 3.55 -12.41 13.49
C SER A 294 3.95 -13.41 12.41
N ILE A 295 3.06 -13.67 11.44
CA ILE A 295 3.34 -14.57 10.31
C ILE A 295 3.99 -13.86 9.13
N SER A 296 3.97 -12.52 9.10
CA SER A 296 4.57 -11.72 8.04
C SER A 296 6.06 -12.05 7.86
N LYS A 297 6.43 -12.40 6.63
CA LYS A 297 7.79 -12.74 6.21
C LYS A 297 7.91 -12.51 4.71
N TYR A 298 9.12 -12.17 4.26
CA TYR A 298 9.46 -12.17 2.84
C TYR A 298 8.91 -13.45 2.15
N PRO A 299 8.20 -13.31 1.02
CA PRO A 299 8.10 -12.12 0.18
C PRO A 299 6.99 -11.11 0.56
N PHE A 300 6.19 -11.40 1.59
CA PHE A 300 5.05 -10.57 1.99
C PHE A 300 5.41 -9.65 3.17
N ASP A 301 5.40 -8.35 2.90
CA ASP A 301 5.67 -7.30 3.89
C ASP A 301 4.51 -7.19 4.90
N ASP A 302 4.80 -6.83 6.17
CA ASP A 302 3.78 -6.65 7.21
C ASP A 302 2.72 -5.62 6.79
N ASN A 303 3.14 -4.57 6.08
CA ASN A 303 2.23 -3.55 5.58
C ASN A 303 1.23 -4.08 4.54
N LEU A 304 1.51 -5.23 3.90
CA LEU A 304 0.57 -5.88 2.98
C LEU A 304 -0.24 -6.98 3.67
N VAL A 305 0.37 -7.73 4.58
CA VAL A 305 -0.27 -8.90 5.23
C VAL A 305 -1.34 -8.45 6.22
N ILE A 306 -1.05 -7.43 7.03
CA ILE A 306 -1.97 -6.92 8.06
C ILE A 306 -3.31 -6.45 7.47
N PRO A 307 -3.36 -5.51 6.50
CA PRO A 307 -4.62 -5.03 5.96
C PRO A 307 -5.41 -6.14 5.26
N LEU A 308 -4.73 -7.03 4.54
CA LEU A 308 -5.39 -8.12 3.81
C LEU A 308 -6.04 -9.13 4.76
N ILE A 309 -5.30 -9.61 5.77
CA ILE A 309 -5.80 -10.61 6.70
C ILE A 309 -6.87 -10.03 7.63
N MET A 310 -6.68 -8.80 8.11
CA MET A 310 -7.70 -8.14 8.94
C MET A 310 -8.97 -7.84 8.14
N ALA A 311 -8.85 -7.39 6.88
CA ALA A 311 -10.01 -7.19 6.02
C ALA A 311 -10.78 -8.51 5.83
N ALA A 312 -10.08 -9.60 5.48
CA ALA A 312 -10.69 -10.92 5.35
C ALA A 312 -11.35 -11.39 6.66
N GLY A 313 -10.66 -11.22 7.80
CA GLY A 313 -11.18 -11.56 9.13
C GLY A 313 -12.44 -10.78 9.50
N SER A 314 -12.53 -9.52 9.09
CA SER A 314 -13.71 -8.68 9.36
C SER A 314 -14.98 -9.10 8.62
N TYR A 315 -14.87 -9.92 7.58
CA TYR A 315 -16.04 -10.50 6.91
C TYR A 315 -16.55 -11.79 7.60
N LEU A 316 -15.79 -12.33 8.56
CA LEU A 316 -16.11 -13.57 9.28
C LEU A 316 -16.68 -13.32 10.69
N ILE A 317 -16.64 -12.08 11.18
CA ILE A 317 -17.03 -11.67 12.53
C ILE A 317 -18.15 -10.64 12.41
#